data_AF-A0A947J7D8-F1
#
_entry.id   AF-A0A947J7D8-F1
#
_cell.length_a   1.000
_cell.length_b   1.000
_cell.length_c   1.000
_cell.angle_alpha   90.00
_cell.angle_beta   90.00
_cell.angle_gamma   90.00
#
_symmetry.space_group_name_H-M   'P 1'
#
loop_
_entity.id
_entity.type
_entity.pdbx_description
1 polymer ?
#
loop_
_entity_poly.entity_id
_entity_poly.type
_entity_poly.pdbx_seq_one_letter_code
_entity_poly.pdbx_strand_id
1 'polypeptide(L)'
;MFDKIEKIAVKHYLCALESSATEDSLFRTLMNVDMDGSMKPLLVVGVTHPWFYDGFFIAVLNPDISLISKINPGCGSSDFILKEIVSKKCDLMLSSWVYTYKGFKVSRSTTYKSRNPCSARFPFQKLQLEGALNRP
;
A
#
# COMPACT_ATOMS: atom_id res chain seq x y z
N MET A 1 7.02 0.29 -14.08
CA MET A 1 7.16 -0.08 -12.64
C MET A 1 6.07 0.56 -11.77
N PHE A 2 6.00 1.91 -11.67
CA PHE A 2 4.94 2.60 -10.93
C PHE A 2 3.53 2.17 -11.36
N ASP A 3 3.25 2.12 -12.67
CA ASP A 3 1.91 1.77 -13.16
C ASP A 3 1.51 0.32 -12.83
N LYS A 4 2.48 -0.59 -12.72
CA LYS A 4 2.22 -1.98 -12.30
C LYS A 4 1.83 -2.02 -10.84
N ILE A 5 2.55 -1.31 -9.98
CA ILE A 5 2.25 -1.20 -8.55
C ILE A 5 0.91 -0.51 -8.33
N GLU A 6 0.64 0.58 -9.06
CA GLU A 6 -0.62 1.31 -8.98
C GLU A 6 -1.79 0.43 -9.40
N LYS A 7 -1.68 -0.34 -10.50
CA LYS A 7 -2.71 -1.31 -10.91
C LYS A 7 -2.98 -2.36 -9.84
N ILE A 8 -1.95 -2.88 -9.18
CA ILE A 8 -2.11 -3.87 -8.11
C ILE A 8 -2.79 -3.22 -6.89
N ALA A 9 -2.30 -2.07 -6.45
CA ALA A 9 -2.87 -1.36 -5.32
C ALA A 9 -4.32 -0.92 -5.54
N VAL A 10 -4.67 -0.50 -6.76
CA VAL A 10 -6.04 -0.20 -7.19
C VAL A 10 -6.95 -1.41 -7.06
N LYS A 11 -6.49 -2.61 -7.48
CA LYS A 11 -7.29 -3.83 -7.31
C LYS A 11 -7.59 -4.10 -5.83
N HIS A 12 -6.59 -3.94 -4.96
CA HIS A 12 -6.78 -4.11 -3.53
C HIS A 12 -7.71 -3.06 -2.92
N TYR A 13 -7.59 -1.81 -3.36
CA TYR A 13 -8.51 -0.73 -2.98
C TYR A 13 -9.95 -1.08 -3.37
N LEU A 14 -10.20 -1.55 -4.60
CA LEU A 14 -11.53 -1.91 -5.07
C LEU A 14 -12.11 -3.08 -4.28
N CYS A 15 -11.31 -4.11 -3.99
CA CYS A 15 -11.75 -5.20 -3.11
C CYS A 15 -12.10 -4.71 -1.69
N ALA A 16 -11.31 -3.78 -1.14
CA ALA A 16 -11.61 -3.19 0.16
C ALA A 16 -12.91 -2.37 0.13
N LEU A 17 -13.12 -1.58 -0.92
CA LEU A 17 -14.33 -0.77 -1.12
C LEU A 17 -15.58 -1.66 -1.24
N GLU A 18 -15.51 -2.73 -2.04
CA GLU A 18 -16.61 -3.70 -2.19
C GLU A 18 -16.93 -4.42 -0.87
N SER A 19 -15.91 -4.75 -0.08
CA SER A 19 -16.09 -5.40 1.23
C SER A 19 -16.66 -4.49 2.32
N SER A 20 -16.70 -3.17 2.10
CA SER A 20 -17.11 -2.17 3.08
C SER A 20 -18.16 -1.21 2.50
N ALA A 21 -19.24 -1.74 1.92
CA ALA A 21 -20.20 -0.93 1.17
C ALA A 21 -20.90 0.20 1.96
N THR A 22 -20.88 0.16 3.30
CA THR A 22 -21.67 1.05 4.16
C THR A 22 -20.87 1.92 5.11
N GLU A 23 -19.57 1.69 5.28
CA GLU A 23 -18.74 2.38 6.26
C GLU A 23 -17.31 2.55 5.77
N ASP A 24 -16.65 3.60 6.25
CA ASP A 24 -15.24 3.82 5.97
C ASP A 24 -14.42 2.60 6.42
N SER A 25 -13.53 2.12 5.54
CA SER A 25 -12.72 0.95 5.84
C SER A 25 -11.24 1.22 5.67
N LEU A 26 -10.51 0.91 6.75
CA LEU A 26 -9.06 0.93 6.77
C LEU A 26 -8.55 -0.43 6.31
N PHE A 27 -7.63 -0.43 5.35
CA PHE A 27 -7.02 -1.66 4.87
C PHE A 27 -5.50 -1.60 4.92
N ARG A 28 -4.92 -2.77 5.17
CA ARG A 28 -3.49 -3.02 5.11
C ARG A 28 -3.30 -4.41 4.54
N THR A 29 -2.52 -4.51 3.49
CA THR A 29 -2.14 -5.80 2.92
C THR A 29 -0.67 -5.80 2.58
N LEU A 30 -0.07 -6.97 2.71
CA LEU A 30 1.34 -7.18 2.50
C LEU A 30 1.47 -8.47 1.67
N MET A 31 1.93 -8.33 0.43
CA MET A 31 1.90 -9.41 -0.57
C MET A 31 3.22 -9.48 -1.33
N ASN A 32 3.52 -10.61 -1.97
CA ASN A 32 4.62 -10.70 -2.92
C ASN A 32 4.15 -10.40 -4.34
N VAL A 33 4.89 -9.56 -5.04
CA VAL A 33 4.63 -9.20 -6.43
C VAL A 33 5.87 -9.48 -7.27
N ASP A 34 5.67 -10.08 -8.43
CA ASP A 34 6.74 -10.22 -9.41
C ASP A 34 7.06 -8.85 -10.00
N MET A 35 8.30 -8.41 -9.85
CA MET A 35 8.86 -7.21 -10.44
C MET A 35 10.01 -7.60 -11.36
N ASP A 36 9.69 -7.79 -12.63
CA ASP A 36 10.63 -8.07 -13.71
C ASP A 36 11.46 -9.35 -13.47
N GLY A 37 10.80 -10.42 -12.99
CA GLY A 37 11.39 -11.73 -12.70
C GLY A 37 11.87 -11.89 -11.25
N SER A 38 11.76 -10.84 -10.43
CA SER A 38 12.12 -10.86 -9.01
C SER A 38 10.89 -10.69 -8.13
N MET A 39 10.60 -11.68 -7.29
CA MET A 39 9.54 -11.57 -6.29
C MET A 39 9.95 -10.57 -5.20
N LYS A 40 9.15 -9.52 -5.04
CA LYS A 40 9.38 -8.46 -4.04
C LYS A 40 8.15 -8.25 -3.18
N PRO A 41 8.31 -7.95 -1.88
CA PRO A 41 7.18 -7.64 -1.04
C PRO A 41 6.61 -6.25 -1.40
N LEU A 42 5.29 -6.12 -1.36
CA LEU A 42 4.55 -4.90 -1.58
C LEU A 42 3.60 -4.70 -0.40
N LEU A 43 3.80 -3.60 0.33
CA LEU A 43 2.85 -3.12 1.32
C LEU A 43 1.87 -2.18 0.64
N VAL A 44 0.57 -2.41 0.82
CA VAL A 44 -0.49 -1.48 0.43
C VAL A 44 -1.31 -1.15 1.66
N VAL A 45 -1.45 0.13 1.97
CA VAL A 45 -2.28 0.63 3.06
C VAL A 45 -3.17 1.74 2.55
N GLY A 46 -4.37 1.86 3.08
CA GLY A 46 -5.29 2.89 2.62
C GLY A 46 -6.57 2.96 3.41
N VAL A 47 -7.45 3.83 2.94
CA VAL A 47 -8.82 3.99 3.42
C VAL A 47 -9.74 4.12 2.22
N THR A 48 -10.91 3.50 2.33
CA THR A 48 -12.04 3.68 1.43
C THR A 48 -13.13 4.48 2.13
N HIS A 49 -13.74 5.41 1.42
CA HIS A 49 -14.89 6.20 1.86
C HIS A 49 -16.09 5.93 0.96
N PRO A 50 -16.91 4.89 1.26
CA PRO A 50 -17.99 4.45 0.37
C PRO A 50 -19.05 5.53 0.11
N TRP A 51 -19.35 6.37 1.11
CA TRP A 51 -20.35 7.43 0.98
C TRP A 51 -19.92 8.55 0.02
N PHE A 52 -18.61 8.85 0.00
CA PHE A 52 -18.04 9.86 -0.89
C PHE A 52 -17.52 9.24 -2.20
N TYR A 53 -17.59 7.91 -2.31
CA TYR A 53 -17.08 7.15 -3.43
C TYR A 53 -15.63 7.53 -3.75
N ASP A 54 -14.82 7.79 -2.73
CA ASP A 54 -13.43 8.14 -2.84
C ASP A 54 -12.58 7.50 -1.74
N GLY A 55 -11.28 7.75 -1.77
CA GLY A 55 -10.35 7.21 -0.80
C GLY A 55 -8.92 7.38 -1.25
N PHE A 56 -7.99 6.89 -0.44
CA PHE A 56 -6.57 6.96 -0.77
C PHE A 56 -5.86 5.67 -0.41
N PHE A 57 -4.75 5.42 -1.09
CA PHE A 57 -3.81 4.39 -0.70
C PHE A 57 -2.37 4.84 -0.85
N ILE A 58 -1.49 4.20 -0.09
CA ILE A 58 -0.05 4.24 -0.23
C ILE A 58 0.41 2.82 -0.53
N ALA A 59 1.21 2.68 -1.59
CA ALA A 59 1.84 1.43 -1.98
C ALA A 59 3.36 1.58 -1.86
N VAL A 60 4.00 0.67 -1.13
CA VAL A 60 5.45 0.68 -0.86
C VAL A 60 6.04 -0.65 -1.29
N LEU A 61 6.86 -0.62 -2.33
CA LEU A 61 7.59 -1.79 -2.83
C LEU A 61 8.88 -1.98 -2.04
N ASN A 62 9.11 -3.24 -1.68
CA ASN A 62 10.28 -3.70 -0.98
C ASN A 62 10.52 -2.95 0.36
N PRO A 63 9.50 -2.81 1.23
CA PRO A 63 9.62 -2.01 2.44
C PRO A 63 10.54 -2.67 3.48
N ASP A 64 11.30 -1.85 4.20
CA ASP A 64 11.91 -2.23 5.47
C ASP A 64 10.82 -2.53 6.50
N ILE A 65 11.07 -3.48 7.41
CA ILE A 65 10.12 -3.89 8.45
C ILE A 65 9.61 -2.73 9.30
N SER A 66 10.45 -1.71 9.52
CA SER A 66 10.09 -0.52 10.27
C SER A 66 9.03 0.35 9.57
N LEU A 67 8.82 0.20 8.26
CA LEU A 67 7.77 0.93 7.54
C LEU A 67 6.39 0.31 7.74
N ILE A 68 6.31 -1.00 8.03
CA ILE A 68 5.03 -1.69 8.19
C ILE A 68 4.25 -1.06 9.35
N SER A 69 4.85 -0.89 10.53
CA SER A 69 4.17 -0.28 11.66
C SER A 69 4.08 1.25 11.59
N LYS A 70 4.94 1.91 10.80
CA LYS A 70 4.98 3.38 10.71
C LYS A 70 3.97 3.99 9.75
N ILE A 71 3.65 3.31 8.66
CA ILE A 71 2.66 3.80 7.70
C ILE A 71 1.31 3.22 8.09
N ASN A 72 0.47 4.05 8.71
CA ASN A 72 -0.85 3.65 9.18
C ASN A 72 -1.94 3.92 8.12
N PRO A 73 -2.93 3.00 7.97
CA PRO A 73 -4.15 3.27 7.21
C PRO A 73 -4.84 4.54 7.69
N GLY A 74 -5.51 5.27 6.79
CA GLY A 74 -6.31 6.44 7.15
C GLY A 74 -5.51 7.68 7.55
N CYS A 75 -4.17 7.60 7.66
CA CYS A 75 -3.34 8.75 7.97
C CYS A 75 -2.92 9.47 6.69
N GLY A 76 -3.59 10.59 6.38
CA GLY A 76 -3.14 11.53 5.35
C GLY A 76 -1.80 12.15 5.75
N SER A 77 -0.71 11.46 5.43
CA SER A 77 0.64 12.01 5.62
C SER A 77 0.90 13.04 4.53
N SER A 78 1.43 14.21 4.90
CA SER A 78 1.88 15.16 3.88
C SER A 78 2.95 14.50 2.99
N ASP A 79 2.95 14.85 1.71
CA ASP A 79 3.89 14.30 0.72
C ASP A 79 5.35 14.37 1.16
N PHE A 80 5.72 15.45 1.83
CA PHE A 80 7.07 15.66 2.37
C PHE A 80 7.39 14.66 3.48
N ILE A 81 6.53 14.55 4.50
CA ILE A 81 6.72 13.63 5.62
C ILE A 81 6.74 12.18 5.12
N LEU A 82 5.86 11.82 4.19
CA LEU A 82 5.81 10.48 3.64
C LEU A 82 7.12 10.12 2.92
N LYS A 83 7.68 11.04 2.13
CA LYS A 83 8.99 10.87 1.49
C LYS A 83 10.13 10.72 2.50
N GLU A 84 10.12 11.49 3.58
CA GLU A 84 11.12 11.36 4.65
C GLU A 84 11.02 10.01 5.36
N ILE A 85 9.81 9.55 5.67
CA ILE A 85 9.57 8.26 6.34
C ILE A 85 10.15 7.11 5.50
N VAL A 86 9.86 7.09 4.19
CA VAL A 86 10.24 5.99 3.29
C VAL A 86 11.67 6.09 2.75
N SER A 87 12.32 7.24 2.90
CA SER A 87 13.66 7.47 2.36
C SER A 87 14.65 6.40 2.83
N LYS A 88 15.34 5.77 1.87
CA LYS A 88 16.31 4.67 2.09
C LYS A 88 15.73 3.42 2.77
N LYS A 89 14.40 3.27 2.80
CA LYS A 89 13.70 2.14 3.44
C LYS A 89 12.77 1.38 2.50
N CYS A 90 12.75 1.73 1.22
CA CYS A 90 12.00 1.02 0.20
C CYS A 90 12.65 1.22 -1.17
N ASP A 91 12.27 0.40 -2.15
CA ASP A 91 12.67 0.60 -3.54
C ASP A 91 11.87 1.75 -4.16
N LEU A 92 10.57 1.75 -3.86
CA LEU A 92 9.59 2.63 -4.49
C LEU A 92 8.40 2.83 -3.55
N MET A 93 7.88 4.05 -3.50
CA MET A 93 6.59 4.35 -2.89
C MET A 93 5.75 5.21 -3.83
N LEU A 94 4.44 4.99 -3.84
CA LEU A 94 3.48 5.92 -4.42
C LEU A 94 2.28 6.09 -3.50
N SER A 95 1.70 7.28 -3.51
CA SER A 95 0.39 7.55 -2.93
C SER A 95 -0.56 8.02 -4.02
N SER A 96 -1.80 7.55 -3.97
CA SER A 96 -2.82 7.91 -4.95
C SER A 96 -4.17 8.08 -4.28
N TRP A 97 -4.93 9.06 -4.77
CA TRP A 97 -6.36 9.17 -4.54
C TRP A 97 -7.10 8.34 -5.57
N VAL A 98 -8.15 7.67 -5.12
CA VAL A 98 -9.09 6.98 -5.99
C VAL A 98 -10.42 7.70 -5.88
N TYR A 99 -10.96 8.12 -7.02
CA TYR A 99 -12.27 8.71 -7.14
C TYR A 99 -13.11 7.76 -7.98
N THR A 100 -14.26 7.38 -7.44
CA THR A 100 -15.26 6.55 -8.12
C THR A 100 -16.56 7.32 -8.34
N TYR A 101 -16.72 8.50 -7.72
CA TYR A 101 -17.81 9.42 -8.02
C TYR A 101 -17.71 9.93 -9.47
N LYS A 102 -18.80 9.82 -10.23
CA LYS A 102 -18.90 10.28 -11.64
C LYS A 102 -17.89 9.66 -12.63
N GLY A 103 -17.29 8.53 -12.27
CA GLY A 103 -16.34 7.79 -13.11
C GLY A 103 -15.09 7.39 -12.35
N PHE A 104 -14.54 6.23 -12.72
CA PHE A 104 -13.32 5.72 -12.08
C PHE A 104 -12.10 6.53 -12.52
N LYS A 105 -11.45 7.20 -11.56
CA LYS A 105 -10.23 7.98 -11.76
C LYS A 105 -9.24 7.72 -10.63
N VAL A 106 -7.99 7.48 -11.00
CA VAL A 106 -6.88 7.40 -10.04
C VAL A 106 -5.99 8.62 -10.26
N SER A 107 -5.72 9.34 -9.19
CA SER A 107 -4.86 10.52 -9.21
C SER A 107 -3.64 10.29 -8.31
N ARG A 108 -2.51 10.03 -8.94
CA ARG A 108 -1.23 9.88 -8.25
C ARG A 108 -0.84 11.20 -7.60
N SER A 109 -0.65 11.19 -6.29
CA SER A 109 -0.32 12.39 -5.50
C SER A 109 1.18 12.51 -5.31
N THR A 110 1.79 11.48 -4.74
CA THR A 110 3.23 11.48 -4.47
C THR A 110 3.92 10.22 -4.96
N THR A 111 5.19 10.36 -5.29
CA THR A 111 6.05 9.23 -5.64
C THR A 111 7.42 9.38 -5.01
N TYR A 112 8.04 8.25 -4.73
CA TYR A 112 9.42 8.11 -4.32
C TYR A 112 10.03 6.90 -5.02
N LYS A 113 11.26 7.05 -5.48
CA LYS A 113 12.08 5.95 -6.02
C LYS A 113 13.47 6.06 -5.41
N SER A 114 13.94 5.01 -4.76
CA SER A 114 15.29 5.01 -4.19
C SER A 114 16.32 5.00 -5.32
N ARG A 115 17.43 5.72 -5.11
CA ARG A 115 18.61 5.67 -5.98
C ARG A 115 19.48 4.44 -5.67
N ASN A 116 19.43 3.96 -4.43
CA ASN A 116 20.10 2.75 -3.95
C ASN A 116 19.05 1.87 -3.26
N PRO A 117 18.45 0.91 -3.97
CA PRO A 117 17.44 0.01 -3.42
C PRO A 117 18.03 -0.78 -2.23
N CYS A 118 17.39 -0.72 -1.05
CA CYS A 118 17.79 -1.56 0.07
C CYS A 118 17.21 -2.96 -0.10
N SER A 119 17.96 -4.02 0.19
CA SER A 119 17.44 -5.39 0.21
C SER A 119 16.24 -5.47 1.17
N ALA A 120 15.15 -6.14 0.75
CA ALA A 120 14.05 -6.50 1.64
C ALA A 120 14.63 -7.16 2.88
N ARG A 121 14.44 -6.58 4.06
CA ARG A 121 14.90 -7.20 5.31
C ARG A 121 13.89 -8.22 5.83
N PHE A 122 13.27 -9.00 4.93
CA PHE A 122 12.18 -9.90 5.26
C PHE A 122 12.35 -11.29 4.64
N PRO A 123 12.38 -12.38 5.45
CA PRO A 123 12.01 -13.71 5.01
C PRO A 123 10.50 -13.90 5.23
N PHE A 124 9.70 -13.76 4.17
CA PHE A 124 8.23 -13.76 4.27
C PHE A 124 7.59 -15.09 4.69
N GLN A 125 8.35 -16.18 4.78
CA GLN A 125 7.82 -17.46 5.25
C GLN A 125 7.32 -17.44 6.71
N LYS A 126 7.64 -16.41 7.51
CA LYS A 126 7.32 -16.39 8.94
C LYS A 126 6.00 -15.72 9.35
N LEU A 127 5.42 -14.83 8.55
CA LEU A 127 4.24 -14.04 8.98
C LEU A 127 2.88 -14.72 8.76
N GLN A 128 2.79 -15.75 7.91
CA GLN A 128 1.55 -16.53 7.79
C GLN A 128 1.35 -17.55 8.92
N LEU A 129 2.40 -17.90 9.66
CA LEU A 129 2.35 -18.94 10.70
C LEU A 129 1.90 -18.40 12.07
N GLU A 130 2.09 -17.11 12.36
CA GLU A 130 1.76 -16.56 13.69
C GLU A 130 0.34 -15.97 13.79
N GLY A 131 -0.36 -15.79 12.67
CA GLY A 131 -1.76 -15.33 12.65
C GLY A 131 -2.82 -16.44 12.62
N ALA A 132 -2.42 -17.71 12.44
CA ALA A 132 -3.34 -18.84 12.26
C ALA A 132 -3.51 -19.73 13.50
N LEU A 133 -2.85 -19.41 14.63
CA LEU A 133 -2.84 -20.27 15.83
C LEU A 133 -3.53 -19.71 17.07
N ASN A 134 -4.33 -18.65 16.96
CA ASN A 134 -5.21 -18.23 18.06
C ASN A 134 -6.52 -17.66 17.52
N ARG A 135 -7.48 -18.55 17.22
CA ARG A 135 -8.89 -18.26 17.48
C ARG A 135 -9.38 -19.28 18.51
N PRO A 136 -10.02 -18.84 19.61
CA PRO A 136 -10.70 -19.73 20.53
C PRO A 136 -11.86 -20.48 19.85
#